data_AF-A0A382AV31-F1
#
_entry.id   AF-A0A382AV31-F1
#
_cell.length_a   1.000
_cell.length_b   1.000
_cell.length_c   1.000
_cell.angle_alpha   90.00
_cell.angle_beta   90.00
_cell.angle_gamma   90.00
#
_symmetry.space_group_name_H-M   'P 1'
#
loop_
_entity.id
_entity.type
_entity.pdbx_description
1 polymer ?
#
loop_
_entity_poly.entity_id
_entity_poly.type
_entity_poly.pdbx_seq_one_letter_code
_entity_poly.pdbx_strand_id
1 'polypeptide(L)'
;VRQRCGWFLDAAHAGTLRHFALDEGALDQCAQLVADETRANYPDLKVPYHSRWRHFETQHGDLAGVLPGNAEHVDDVRCRAALDLAFVSVLLDAGAGSGWQYRDLQTDSVYRRSEGLAVASARMFAAGLFSSDSGQSRQVDAVALEALDVEGLGRGLQVDEGNELPGLAGRVDLLKRLGETLASLCGPGQRPADLVLDAIGRGPVSADALLGHLLQRLNSIWPQG
;
A
#
# COMPACT_ATOMS: atom_id res chain seq x y z
N VAL A 1 16.93 -11.39 -5.58
CA VAL A 1 15.78 -12.31 -5.37
C VAL A 1 15.86 -13.53 -6.27
N ARG A 2 15.82 -13.41 -7.62
CA ARG A 2 15.85 -14.55 -8.56
C ARG A 2 16.93 -15.60 -8.27
N GLN A 3 18.17 -15.18 -8.05
CA GLN A 3 19.27 -16.09 -7.70
C GLN A 3 18.99 -16.92 -6.44
N ARG A 4 18.48 -16.28 -5.37
CA ARG A 4 18.15 -16.96 -4.11
C ARG A 4 16.98 -17.92 -4.29
N CYS A 5 15.97 -17.55 -5.09
CA CYS A 5 14.87 -18.45 -5.44
C CYS A 5 15.38 -19.69 -6.19
N GLY A 6 16.35 -19.53 -7.10
CA GLY A 6 17.00 -20.65 -7.78
C GLY A 6 17.67 -21.63 -6.80
N TRP A 7 18.46 -21.11 -5.85
CA TRP A 7 19.07 -21.96 -4.81
C TRP A 7 18.06 -22.76 -3.98
N PHE A 8 16.91 -22.15 -3.66
CA PHE A 8 15.83 -22.84 -2.94
C PHE A 8 15.21 -23.96 -3.78
N LEU A 9 15.00 -23.71 -5.08
CA LEU A 9 14.47 -24.71 -6.01
C LEU A 9 15.44 -25.90 -6.16
N ASP A 10 16.74 -25.63 -6.35
CA ASP A 10 17.77 -26.67 -6.43
C ASP A 10 17.81 -27.51 -5.16
N ALA A 11 17.75 -26.87 -3.99
CA ALA A 11 17.69 -27.54 -2.69
C ALA A 11 16.42 -28.40 -2.52
N ALA A 12 15.29 -27.94 -3.08
CA ALA A 12 14.02 -28.66 -3.07
C ALA A 12 14.08 -29.93 -3.94
N HIS A 13 14.60 -29.83 -5.16
CA HIS A 13 14.83 -31.00 -6.03
C HIS A 13 15.82 -31.99 -5.42
N ALA A 14 16.85 -31.49 -4.72
CA ALA A 14 17.80 -32.34 -4.01
C ALA A 14 17.25 -32.97 -2.72
N GLY A 15 16.02 -32.64 -2.30
CA GLY A 15 15.41 -33.16 -1.07
C GLY A 15 16.11 -32.69 0.21
N THR A 16 16.83 -31.57 0.16
CA THR A 16 17.68 -31.08 1.27
C THR A 16 17.00 -30.05 2.17
N LEU A 17 15.75 -29.68 1.85
CA LEU A 17 14.95 -28.75 2.64
C LEU A 17 14.51 -29.38 3.96
N ARG A 18 14.51 -28.60 5.04
CA ARG A 18 14.23 -29.10 6.41
C ARG A 18 12.75 -29.17 6.76
N HIS A 19 11.93 -28.28 6.20
CA HIS A 19 10.56 -28.04 6.67
C HIS A 19 9.48 -28.54 5.69
N PHE A 20 9.83 -28.73 4.42
CA PHE A 20 8.93 -29.21 3.38
C PHE A 20 9.72 -29.89 2.28
N ALA A 21 9.07 -30.74 1.50
CA ALA A 21 9.64 -31.39 0.32
C ALA A 21 8.89 -30.92 -0.94
N LEU A 22 9.57 -31.00 -2.08
CA LEU A 22 8.92 -30.80 -3.38
C LEU A 22 8.30 -32.11 -3.83
N ASP A 23 6.99 -32.09 -4.10
CA ASP A 23 6.29 -33.16 -4.80
C ASP A 23 5.88 -32.67 -6.19
N GLU A 24 6.66 -33.04 -7.21
CA GLU A 24 6.36 -32.68 -8.60
C GLU A 24 5.09 -33.36 -9.12
N GLY A 25 4.73 -34.52 -8.57
CA GLY A 25 3.51 -35.24 -8.95
C GLY A 25 2.22 -34.52 -8.54
N ALA A 26 2.31 -33.61 -7.56
CA ALA A 26 1.18 -32.80 -7.11
C ALA A 26 0.95 -31.53 -7.93
N LEU A 27 1.82 -31.19 -8.89
CA LEU A 27 1.72 -29.92 -9.64
C LEU A 27 0.39 -29.79 -10.41
N ASP A 28 -0.05 -30.87 -11.06
CA ASP A 28 -1.33 -30.87 -11.78
C ASP A 28 -2.52 -30.67 -10.83
N GLN A 29 -2.47 -31.29 -9.63
CA GLN A 29 -3.50 -31.12 -8.61
C GLN A 29 -3.52 -29.69 -8.06
N CYS A 30 -2.34 -29.11 -7.80
CA CYS A 30 -2.21 -27.71 -7.37
C CYS A 30 -2.76 -26.75 -8.43
N ALA A 31 -2.44 -26.97 -9.71
CA ALA A 31 -2.96 -26.16 -10.81
C ALA A 31 -4.49 -26.26 -10.91
N GLN A 32 -5.04 -27.46 -10.77
CA GLN A 32 -6.49 -27.68 -10.76
C GLN A 32 -7.17 -26.96 -9.59
N LEU A 33 -6.60 -27.04 -8.39
CA LEU A 33 -7.12 -26.37 -7.19
C LEU A 33 -7.15 -24.84 -7.38
N VAL A 34 -6.06 -24.24 -7.89
CA VAL A 34 -6.02 -22.79 -8.19
C VAL A 34 -7.06 -22.42 -9.25
N ALA A 35 -7.23 -23.24 -10.28
CA ALA A 35 -8.20 -23.00 -11.33
C ALA A 35 -9.63 -23.07 -10.81
N ASP A 36 -9.94 -24.03 -9.94
CA ASP A 36 -11.27 -24.19 -9.35
C ASP A 36 -11.59 -23.07 -8.36
N GLU A 37 -10.64 -22.67 -7.52
CA GLU A 37 -10.77 -21.51 -6.64
C GLU A 37 -10.99 -20.22 -7.45
N THR A 38 -10.24 -20.05 -8.54
CA THR A 38 -10.39 -18.89 -9.44
C THR A 38 -11.77 -18.86 -10.06
N ARG A 39 -12.29 -19.99 -10.57
CA ARG A 39 -13.63 -20.07 -11.17
C ARG A 39 -14.75 -19.88 -10.14
N ALA A 40 -14.57 -20.38 -8.92
CA ALA A 40 -15.52 -20.20 -7.83
C ALA A 40 -15.66 -18.72 -7.45
N ASN A 41 -14.54 -18.00 -7.34
CA ASN A 41 -14.54 -16.58 -6.98
C ASN A 41 -14.84 -15.64 -8.18
N TYR A 42 -14.48 -16.06 -9.40
CA TYR A 42 -14.66 -15.28 -10.63
C TYR A 42 -15.26 -16.16 -11.74
N PRO A 43 -16.57 -16.45 -11.70
CA PRO A 43 -17.21 -17.35 -12.68
C PRO A 43 -17.12 -16.87 -14.13
N ASP A 44 -16.98 -15.56 -14.35
CA ASP A 44 -16.79 -14.95 -15.67
C ASP A 44 -15.32 -14.74 -16.05
N LEU A 45 -14.39 -15.20 -15.19
CA LEU A 45 -12.94 -15.07 -15.31
C LEU A 45 -12.44 -13.61 -15.39
N LYS A 46 -13.27 -12.63 -14.99
CA LYS A 46 -12.85 -11.23 -14.88
C LYS A 46 -12.23 -10.98 -13.52
N VAL A 47 -11.01 -11.49 -13.34
CA VAL A 47 -10.22 -11.27 -12.13
C VAL A 47 -9.77 -9.80 -12.09
N PRO A 48 -10.12 -9.04 -11.03
CA PRO A 48 -9.69 -7.66 -10.91
C PRO A 48 -8.17 -7.58 -10.67
N TYR A 49 -7.58 -6.43 -11.01
CA TYR A 49 -6.16 -6.21 -10.75
C TYR A 49 -5.84 -6.29 -9.27
N HIS A 50 -4.78 -7.02 -8.94
CA HIS A 50 -4.22 -6.99 -7.60
C HIS A 50 -3.64 -5.59 -7.34
N SER A 51 -4.26 -4.87 -6.43
CA SER A 51 -3.89 -3.50 -6.09
C SER A 51 -4.28 -3.19 -4.65
N ARG A 52 -3.70 -2.12 -4.10
CA ARG A 52 -4.09 -1.63 -2.77
C ARG A 52 -5.59 -1.33 -2.69
N TRP A 53 -6.21 -0.88 -3.77
CA TRP A 53 -7.64 -0.59 -3.82
C TRP A 53 -8.52 -1.78 -3.45
N ARG A 54 -8.09 -3.01 -3.78
CA ARG A 54 -8.82 -4.22 -3.37
C ARG A 54 -8.88 -4.40 -1.85
N HIS A 55 -7.92 -3.87 -1.09
CA HIS A 55 -7.94 -3.93 0.38
C HIS A 55 -8.82 -2.84 1.01
N PHE A 56 -9.26 -1.83 0.24
CA PHE A 56 -10.23 -0.85 0.70
C PHE A 56 -11.68 -1.34 0.56
N GLU A 57 -11.91 -2.37 -0.24
CA GLU A 57 -13.18 -3.06 -0.34
C GLU A 57 -13.36 -4.01 0.85
N THR A 58 -13.91 -3.49 1.94
CA THR A 58 -14.15 -4.28 3.15
C THR A 58 -15.52 -4.96 3.09
N GLN A 59 -15.74 -5.91 3.99
CA GLN A 59 -17.05 -6.53 4.21
C GLN A 59 -18.17 -5.52 4.57
N HIS A 60 -17.81 -4.31 5.02
CA HIS A 60 -18.73 -3.24 5.36
C HIS A 60 -18.88 -2.18 4.26
N GLY A 61 -18.29 -2.42 3.10
CA GLY A 61 -18.29 -1.50 1.96
C GLY A 61 -16.90 -0.93 1.64
N ASP A 62 -16.87 -0.13 0.59
CA ASP A 62 -15.65 0.47 0.05
C ASP A 62 -15.22 1.71 0.84
N LEU A 63 -13.98 1.68 1.35
CA LEU A 63 -13.36 2.81 2.03
C LEU A 63 -13.01 3.97 1.09
N ALA A 64 -13.16 3.83 -0.23
CA ALA A 64 -13.07 4.94 -1.18
C ALA A 64 -14.07 6.09 -0.90
N GLY A 65 -15.08 5.85 -0.07
CA GLY A 65 -15.93 6.92 0.51
C GLY A 65 -15.14 7.94 1.35
N VAL A 66 -13.91 7.62 1.76
CA VAL A 66 -13.00 8.57 2.44
C VAL A 66 -12.54 9.68 1.51
N LEU A 67 -12.53 9.44 0.19
CA LEU A 67 -12.03 10.40 -0.78
C LEU A 67 -12.99 11.59 -0.91
N PRO A 68 -12.47 12.83 -0.91
CA PRO A 68 -13.26 14.03 -1.16
C PRO A 68 -13.72 14.08 -2.63
N GLY A 69 -14.54 15.09 -2.95
CA GLY A 69 -15.02 15.31 -4.32
C GLY A 69 -16.16 14.37 -4.75
N ASN A 70 -16.61 14.52 -5.99
CA ASN A 70 -17.76 13.78 -6.52
C ASN A 70 -17.36 12.36 -6.97
N ALA A 71 -18.05 11.33 -6.44
CA ALA A 71 -17.81 9.93 -6.82
C ALA A 71 -18.43 9.57 -8.18
N GLU A 72 -19.51 10.23 -8.59
CA GLU A 72 -20.18 10.00 -9.88
C GLU A 72 -19.44 10.67 -11.04
N HIS A 73 -18.75 11.77 -10.75
CA HIS A 73 -17.94 12.52 -11.71
C HIS A 73 -16.57 12.76 -11.08
N VAL A 74 -15.61 11.86 -11.36
CA VAL A 74 -14.26 11.96 -10.79
C VAL A 74 -13.65 13.31 -11.19
N ASP A 75 -13.65 14.23 -10.24
CA ASP A 75 -13.03 15.54 -10.36
C ASP A 75 -11.54 15.46 -10.00
N ASP A 76 -10.80 16.53 -10.32
CA ASP A 76 -9.36 16.63 -10.05
C ASP A 76 -9.04 16.44 -8.56
N VAL A 77 -9.93 16.89 -7.69
CA VAL A 77 -9.78 16.77 -6.22
C VAL A 77 -9.82 15.30 -5.79
N ARG A 78 -10.81 14.54 -6.27
CA ARG A 78 -10.94 13.11 -5.97
C ARG A 78 -9.78 12.31 -6.55
N CYS A 79 -9.36 12.63 -7.78
CA CYS A 79 -8.22 11.97 -8.43
C CYS A 79 -6.92 12.16 -7.62
N ARG A 80 -6.61 13.40 -7.21
CA ARG A 80 -5.43 13.71 -6.40
C ARG A 80 -5.46 13.01 -5.05
N ALA A 81 -6.58 13.07 -4.35
CA ALA A 81 -6.74 12.38 -3.07
C ALA A 81 -6.61 10.86 -3.19
N ALA A 82 -7.09 10.28 -4.29
CA ALA A 82 -6.95 8.84 -4.54
C ALA A 82 -5.48 8.44 -4.71
N LEU A 83 -4.72 9.20 -5.51
CA LEU A 83 -3.28 8.98 -5.70
C LEU A 83 -2.53 9.10 -4.37
N ASP A 84 -2.78 10.16 -3.61
CA ASP A 84 -2.16 10.37 -2.30
C ASP A 84 -2.40 9.20 -1.34
N LEU A 85 -3.66 8.79 -1.17
CA LEU A 85 -4.02 7.66 -0.31
C LEU A 85 -3.32 6.38 -0.76
N ALA A 86 -3.27 6.11 -2.07
CA ALA A 86 -2.61 4.94 -2.61
C ALA A 86 -1.11 4.92 -2.25
N PHE A 87 -0.41 6.04 -2.36
CA PHE A 87 1.02 6.12 -2.04
C PHE A 87 1.30 5.80 -0.58
N VAL A 88 0.66 6.51 0.36
CA VAL A 88 0.93 6.28 1.80
C VAL A 88 0.49 4.89 2.23
N SER A 89 -0.63 4.38 1.70
CA SER A 89 -1.13 3.04 2.04
C SER A 89 -0.22 1.92 1.51
N VAL A 90 0.34 2.08 0.30
CA VAL A 90 1.31 1.14 -0.25
C VAL A 90 2.61 1.15 0.54
N LEU A 91 3.17 2.31 0.86
CA LEU A 91 4.43 2.42 1.60
C LEU A 91 4.32 1.91 3.05
N LEU A 92 3.14 1.98 3.65
CA LEU A 92 2.89 1.44 5.00
C LEU A 92 2.78 -0.09 5.04
N ASP A 93 2.56 -0.75 3.91
CA ASP A 93 2.40 -2.21 3.82
C ASP A 93 3.74 -2.94 3.69
N ALA A 94 4.62 -2.65 4.63
CA ALA A 94 5.58 -3.64 5.08
C ALA A 94 4.83 -4.66 5.95
N GLY A 95 5.25 -5.92 5.94
CA GLY A 95 4.54 -7.00 6.67
C GLY A 95 4.20 -6.63 8.12
N ALA A 96 3.00 -6.99 8.57
CA ALA A 96 2.47 -6.61 9.88
C ALA A 96 2.85 -7.56 11.03
N GLY A 97 3.60 -8.63 10.73
CA GLY A 97 3.77 -9.74 11.66
C GLY A 97 2.46 -10.51 11.88
N SER A 98 2.47 -11.44 12.84
CA SER A 98 1.31 -12.28 13.17
C SER A 98 0.45 -11.74 14.32
N GLY A 99 1.02 -10.87 15.18
CA GLY A 99 0.37 -10.38 16.39
C GLY A 99 -0.43 -9.09 16.22
N TRP A 100 -0.02 -8.20 15.31
CA TRP A 100 -0.66 -6.91 15.13
C TRP A 100 -2.09 -7.02 14.57
N GLN A 101 -2.98 -6.18 15.10
CA GLN A 101 -4.36 -6.03 14.64
C GLN A 101 -4.80 -4.56 14.67
N TYR A 102 -5.73 -4.20 13.79
CA TYR A 102 -6.34 -2.89 13.74
C TYR A 102 -7.83 -2.98 14.05
N ARG A 103 -8.30 -2.24 15.05
CA ARG A 103 -9.73 -2.12 15.35
C ARG A 103 -10.30 -0.87 14.69
N ASP A 104 -11.18 -1.05 13.72
CA ASP A 104 -11.89 0.06 13.09
C ASP A 104 -13.11 0.47 13.93
N LEU A 105 -13.00 1.57 14.66
CA LEU A 105 -14.06 2.05 15.56
C LEU A 105 -15.36 2.43 14.83
N GLN A 106 -15.31 2.72 13.52
CA GLN A 106 -16.51 3.06 12.76
C GLN A 106 -17.39 1.84 12.44
N THR A 107 -16.78 0.67 12.30
CA THR A 107 -17.46 -0.58 11.91
C THR A 107 -17.44 -1.64 13.01
N ASP A 108 -16.73 -1.37 14.11
CA ASP A 108 -16.39 -2.32 15.19
C ASP A 108 -15.73 -3.62 14.69
N SER A 109 -15.09 -3.57 13.53
CA SER A 109 -14.36 -4.70 12.95
C SER A 109 -12.89 -4.72 13.35
N VAL A 110 -12.33 -5.93 13.40
CA VAL A 110 -10.90 -6.15 13.63
C VAL A 110 -10.26 -6.73 12.38
N TYR A 111 -9.26 -6.02 11.87
CA TYR A 111 -8.48 -6.39 10.70
C TYR A 111 -7.05 -6.74 11.10
N ARG A 112 -6.34 -7.50 10.26
CA ARG A 112 -4.95 -7.92 10.47
C ARG A 112 -4.19 -7.82 9.16
N ARG A 113 -2.86 -7.97 9.20
CA ARG A 113 -2.00 -8.03 8.00
C ARG A 113 -2.24 -6.81 7.08
N SER A 114 -2.15 -7.01 5.77
CA SER A 114 -2.25 -5.95 4.76
C SER A 114 -3.64 -5.32 4.73
N GLU A 115 -4.71 -6.08 5.03
CA GLU A 115 -6.07 -5.58 5.17
C GLU A 115 -6.15 -4.56 6.31
N GLY A 116 -5.59 -4.88 7.48
CA GLY A 116 -5.56 -3.96 8.62
C GLY A 116 -4.76 -2.70 8.34
N LEU A 117 -3.63 -2.81 7.66
CA LEU A 117 -2.82 -1.66 7.24
C LEU A 117 -3.56 -0.78 6.21
N ALA A 118 -4.34 -1.39 5.31
CA ALA A 118 -5.18 -0.65 4.38
C ALA A 118 -6.28 0.14 5.12
N VAL A 119 -7.03 -0.49 6.02
CA VAL A 119 -8.05 0.21 6.80
C VAL A 119 -7.43 1.31 7.65
N ALA A 120 -6.34 1.02 8.36
CA ALA A 120 -5.65 2.01 9.20
C ALA A 120 -5.17 3.22 8.41
N SER A 121 -4.53 2.99 7.25
CA SER A 121 -4.06 4.09 6.38
C SER A 121 -5.21 4.95 5.85
N ALA A 122 -6.34 4.35 5.47
CA ALA A 122 -7.53 5.10 5.07
C ALA A 122 -8.10 5.94 6.23
N ARG A 123 -8.15 5.40 7.45
CA ARG A 123 -8.61 6.15 8.64
C ARG A 123 -7.66 7.28 9.02
N MET A 124 -6.36 7.06 9.01
CA MET A 124 -5.34 8.08 9.27
C MET A 124 -5.37 9.19 8.21
N PHE A 125 -5.57 8.83 6.94
CA PHE A 125 -5.76 9.78 5.85
C PHE A 125 -7.04 10.60 6.04
N ALA A 126 -8.17 9.98 6.40
CA ALA A 126 -9.41 10.71 6.71
C ALA A 126 -9.22 11.75 7.83
N ALA A 127 -8.44 11.35 8.84
CA ALA A 127 -8.18 12.13 10.05
C ALA A 127 -7.13 13.24 9.86
N GLY A 128 -6.48 13.33 8.69
CA GLY A 128 -5.50 14.37 8.41
C GLY A 128 -4.09 14.12 8.94
N LEU A 129 -3.74 12.88 9.31
CA LEU A 129 -2.39 12.59 9.81
C LEU A 129 -1.30 12.96 8.79
N PHE A 130 -1.61 12.87 7.51
CA PHE A 130 -0.66 13.11 6.42
C PHE A 130 -0.79 14.49 5.79
N SER A 131 -1.57 15.41 6.37
CA SER A 131 -1.70 16.78 5.85
C SER A 131 -1.30 17.84 6.87
N SER A 132 -0.58 18.86 6.38
CA SER A 132 -0.21 20.05 7.13
C SER A 132 -1.29 21.15 7.10
N ASP A 133 -2.29 21.02 6.22
CA ASP A 133 -3.41 21.95 6.12
C ASP A 133 -4.65 21.39 6.85
N SER A 134 -4.99 22.00 7.99
CA SER A 134 -6.18 21.64 8.78
C SER A 134 -7.51 21.81 8.02
N GLY A 135 -7.56 22.64 6.97
CA GLY A 135 -8.72 22.80 6.09
C GLY A 135 -8.87 21.69 5.05
N GLN A 136 -7.83 20.86 4.85
CA GLN A 136 -7.76 19.83 3.80
C GLN A 136 -7.27 18.49 4.37
N SER A 137 -8.00 17.91 5.33
CA SER A 137 -7.54 16.68 6.00
C SER A 137 -7.31 15.48 5.07
N ARG A 138 -7.95 15.42 3.90
CA ARG A 138 -7.90 14.28 2.97
C ARG A 138 -6.88 14.50 1.85
N GLN A 139 -5.65 14.83 2.22
CA GLN A 139 -4.51 14.90 1.30
C GLN A 139 -3.23 14.40 1.97
N VAL A 140 -2.19 14.23 1.15
CA VAL A 140 -0.83 13.95 1.62
C VAL A 140 0.09 15.05 1.09
N ASP A 141 0.83 15.73 1.97
CA ASP A 141 1.79 16.76 1.57
C ASP A 141 3.17 16.56 2.21
N ALA A 142 4.20 17.09 1.55
CA ALA A 142 5.59 16.93 1.96
C ALA A 142 5.85 17.39 3.40
N VAL A 143 5.28 18.53 3.81
CA VAL A 143 5.47 19.10 5.15
C VAL A 143 4.99 18.15 6.24
N ALA A 144 3.79 17.59 6.11
CA ALA A 144 3.27 16.64 7.10
C ALA A 144 4.06 15.32 7.12
N LEU A 145 4.50 14.83 5.95
CA LEU A 145 5.32 13.62 5.87
C LEU A 145 6.69 13.79 6.56
N GLU A 146 7.37 14.93 6.35
CA GLU A 146 8.64 15.24 7.01
C GLU A 146 8.49 15.38 8.54
N ALA A 147 7.37 15.96 8.98
CA ALA A 147 7.06 16.17 10.39
C ALA A 147 6.56 14.91 11.12
N LEU A 148 6.23 13.83 10.41
CA LEU A 148 5.70 12.60 11.00
C LEU A 148 6.67 12.00 12.02
N ASP A 149 6.17 11.41 13.10
CA ASP A 149 7.01 10.70 14.07
C ASP A 149 6.47 9.31 14.39
N VAL A 150 7.29 8.53 15.10
CA VAL A 150 6.96 7.16 15.50
C VAL A 150 5.75 7.13 16.42
N GLU A 151 5.60 8.14 17.27
CA GLU A 151 4.47 8.22 18.20
C GLU A 151 3.16 8.50 17.45
N GLY A 152 3.14 9.48 16.55
CA GLY A 152 1.99 9.85 15.75
C GLY A 152 1.54 8.73 14.82
N LEU A 153 2.47 8.12 14.09
CA LEU A 153 2.15 6.97 13.24
C LEU A 153 1.73 5.77 14.10
N GLY A 154 2.40 5.54 15.23
CA GLY A 154 2.08 4.47 16.18
C GLY A 154 0.65 4.58 16.72
N ARG A 155 0.22 5.78 17.14
CA ARG A 155 -1.17 6.03 17.57
C ARG A 155 -2.17 5.72 16.47
N GLY A 156 -1.91 6.16 15.24
CA GLY A 156 -2.80 5.89 14.10
C GLY A 156 -2.86 4.40 13.71
N LEU A 157 -1.78 3.65 13.94
CA LEU A 157 -1.69 2.21 13.74
C LEU A 157 -2.05 1.40 15.00
N GLN A 158 -2.49 2.04 16.07
CA GLN A 158 -2.86 1.42 17.36
C GLN A 158 -1.72 0.57 17.96
N VAL A 159 -0.47 1.01 17.81
CA VAL A 159 0.69 0.29 18.34
C VAL A 159 0.89 0.64 19.81
N ASP A 160 0.93 -0.40 20.64
CA ASP A 160 1.24 -0.36 22.07
C ASP A 160 1.95 -1.66 22.49
N GLU A 161 2.22 -1.83 23.79
CA GLU A 161 2.88 -3.02 24.35
C GLU A 161 2.10 -4.33 24.09
N GLY A 162 0.79 -4.27 23.89
CA GLY A 162 -0.08 -5.42 23.60
C GLY A 162 -0.38 -5.62 22.12
N ASN A 163 -0.01 -4.67 21.26
CA ASN A 163 -0.33 -4.67 19.83
C ASN A 163 0.86 -4.19 18.99
N GLU A 164 1.98 -4.90 19.09
CA GLU A 164 3.23 -4.53 18.43
C GLU A 164 3.16 -4.66 16.90
N LEU A 165 3.62 -3.63 16.18
CA LEU A 165 3.83 -3.66 14.74
C LEU A 165 5.33 -3.63 14.41
N PRO A 166 5.92 -4.74 13.92
CA PRO A 166 7.33 -4.78 13.56
C PRO A 166 7.67 -3.75 12.47
N GLY A 167 8.79 -3.04 12.64
CA GLY A 167 9.30 -2.09 11.64
C GLY A 167 8.57 -0.73 11.60
N LEU A 168 7.91 -0.32 12.69
CA LEU A 168 7.22 0.98 12.76
C LEU A 168 8.17 2.16 12.45
N ALA A 169 9.37 2.18 13.03
CA ALA A 169 10.36 3.23 12.76
C ALA A 169 10.76 3.29 11.28
N GLY A 170 10.97 2.14 10.64
CA GLY A 170 11.29 2.08 9.21
C GLY A 170 10.17 2.60 8.30
N ARG A 171 8.90 2.48 8.72
CA ARG A 171 7.76 3.09 7.99
C ARG A 171 7.78 4.60 8.11
N VAL A 172 8.06 5.14 9.30
CA VAL A 172 8.21 6.60 9.48
C VAL A 172 9.35 7.12 8.62
N ASP A 173 10.52 6.48 8.67
CA ASP A 173 11.68 6.90 7.89
C ASP A 173 11.39 6.88 6.38
N LEU A 174 10.68 5.87 5.89
CA LEU A 174 10.27 5.77 4.49
C LEU A 174 9.31 6.90 4.09
N LEU A 175 8.32 7.22 4.92
CA LEU A 175 7.37 8.31 4.67
C LEU A 175 8.06 9.69 4.75
N LYS A 176 9.00 9.88 5.68
CA LYS A 176 9.81 11.10 5.75
C LYS A 176 10.62 11.33 4.47
N ARG A 177 11.30 10.28 3.99
CA ARG A 177 12.06 10.36 2.75
C ARG A 177 11.18 10.64 1.54
N LEU A 178 9.94 10.15 1.53
CA LEU A 178 8.95 10.56 0.53
C LEU A 178 8.68 12.07 0.64
N GLY A 179 8.45 12.61 1.84
CA GLY A 179 8.30 14.04 2.08
C GLY A 179 9.47 14.86 1.55
N GLU A 180 10.70 14.50 1.94
CA GLU A 180 11.94 15.15 1.47
C GLU A 180 12.07 15.10 -0.06
N THR A 181 11.73 13.95 -0.65
CA THR A 181 11.77 13.76 -2.11
C THR A 181 10.75 14.66 -2.80
N LEU A 182 9.51 14.74 -2.30
CA LEU A 182 8.47 15.64 -2.83
C LEU A 182 8.88 17.11 -2.72
N ALA A 183 9.41 17.51 -1.56
CA ALA A 183 9.89 18.87 -1.32
C ALA A 183 11.01 19.27 -2.29
N SER A 184 11.94 18.34 -2.57
CA SER A 184 13.06 18.58 -3.49
C SER A 184 12.66 18.62 -4.97
N LEU A 185 11.70 17.80 -5.38
CA LEU A 185 11.31 17.64 -6.78
C LEU A 185 10.28 18.68 -7.23
N CYS A 186 9.35 19.03 -6.35
CA CYS A 186 8.15 19.79 -6.71
C CYS A 186 7.96 21.03 -5.82
N GLY A 187 8.53 21.04 -4.60
CA GLY A 187 8.35 22.09 -3.58
C GLY A 187 7.55 21.64 -2.34
N PRO A 188 7.53 22.45 -1.25
CA PRO A 188 7.03 22.03 0.07
C PRO A 188 5.52 21.76 0.16
N GLY A 189 4.70 22.32 -0.73
CA GLY A 189 3.24 22.10 -0.75
C GLY A 189 2.78 20.92 -1.60
N GLN A 190 3.71 20.10 -2.08
CA GLN A 190 3.44 19.14 -3.15
C GLN A 190 3.10 17.77 -2.60
N ARG A 191 2.32 17.05 -3.41
CA ARG A 191 1.64 15.84 -3.04
C ARG A 191 2.16 14.69 -3.90
N PRO A 192 2.06 13.43 -3.44
CA PRO A 192 2.30 12.27 -4.30
C PRO A 192 1.53 12.31 -5.62
N ALA A 193 0.31 12.85 -5.61
CA ALA A 193 -0.48 13.06 -6.83
C ALA A 193 0.21 13.93 -7.88
N ASP A 194 0.96 14.96 -7.47
CA ASP A 194 1.62 15.88 -8.41
C ASP A 194 2.72 15.16 -9.20
N LEU A 195 3.46 14.24 -8.58
CA LEU A 195 4.46 13.40 -9.27
C LEU A 195 3.85 12.60 -10.44
N VAL A 196 2.60 12.17 -10.29
CA VAL A 196 1.89 11.38 -11.28
C VAL A 196 1.28 12.30 -12.34
N LEU A 197 0.55 13.34 -11.92
CA LEU A 197 -0.19 14.20 -12.84
C LEU A 197 0.73 15.08 -13.70
N ASP A 198 1.86 15.55 -13.15
CA ASP A 198 2.87 16.30 -13.90
C ASP A 198 3.54 15.42 -14.97
N ALA A 199 3.65 14.12 -14.73
CA ALA A 199 4.22 13.17 -15.68
C ALA A 199 3.27 12.83 -16.83
N ILE A 200 1.96 12.83 -16.57
CA ILE A 200 0.95 12.33 -17.51
C ILE A 200 0.43 13.45 -18.44
N GLY A 201 0.48 14.70 -18.00
CA GLY A 201 -0.11 15.80 -18.76
C GLY A 201 -1.59 15.53 -19.07
N ARG A 202 -2.08 15.95 -20.26
CA ARG A 202 -3.48 15.70 -20.72
C ARG A 202 -3.61 14.56 -21.75
N GLY A 203 -2.52 13.84 -22.03
CA GLY A 203 -2.48 12.80 -23.05
C GLY A 203 -2.55 11.37 -22.49
N PRO A 204 -2.78 10.36 -23.35
CA PRO A 204 -2.63 8.97 -22.94
C PRO A 204 -1.18 8.67 -22.57
N VAL A 205 -0.97 7.92 -21.48
CA VAL A 205 0.35 7.47 -21.02
C VAL A 205 0.37 5.96 -20.89
N SER A 206 1.48 5.34 -21.31
CA SER A 206 1.69 3.92 -21.14
C SER A 206 2.08 3.60 -19.70
N ALA A 207 1.63 2.44 -19.19
CA ALA A 207 1.90 2.02 -17.82
C ALA A 207 3.41 1.86 -17.54
N ASP A 208 4.18 1.41 -18.53
CA ASP A 208 5.64 1.28 -18.43
C ASP A 208 6.34 2.64 -18.31
N ALA A 209 5.88 3.65 -19.06
CA ALA A 209 6.44 5.00 -18.99
C ALA A 209 6.15 5.65 -17.63
N LEU A 210 4.91 5.51 -17.13
CA LEU A 210 4.55 6.01 -15.80
C LEU A 210 5.34 5.30 -14.70
N LEU A 211 5.48 3.97 -14.77
CA LEU A 211 6.28 3.22 -13.82
C LEU A 211 7.75 3.65 -13.86
N GLY A 212 8.33 3.78 -15.05
CA GLY A 212 9.71 4.25 -15.22
C GLY A 212 9.92 5.65 -14.63
N HIS A 213 8.96 6.56 -14.84
CA HIS A 213 8.97 7.90 -14.25
C HIS A 213 8.96 7.83 -12.72
N LEU A 214 8.03 7.08 -12.14
CA LEU A 214 7.90 6.95 -10.68
C LEU A 214 9.16 6.32 -10.06
N LEU A 215 9.72 5.28 -10.67
CA LEU A 215 10.95 4.66 -10.17
C LEU A 215 12.13 5.63 -10.16
N GLN A 216 12.30 6.42 -11.22
CA GLN A 216 13.38 7.41 -11.27
C GLN A 216 13.24 8.49 -10.20
N ARG A 217 12.02 8.94 -9.93
CA ARG A 217 11.75 10.00 -8.94
C ARG A 217 11.77 9.51 -7.50
N LEU A 218 11.35 8.27 -7.26
CA LEU A 218 11.20 7.71 -5.91
C LEU A 218 12.39 6.86 -5.46
N ASN A 219 13.43 6.67 -6.28
CA ASN A 219 14.57 5.82 -5.91
C ASN A 219 15.19 6.23 -4.55
N SER A 220 15.30 7.54 -4.29
CA SER A 220 15.86 8.10 -3.05
C SER A 220 15.10 7.73 -1.78
N ILE A 221 13.83 7.30 -1.86
CA ILE A 221 13.06 6.95 -0.66
C ILE A 221 13.53 5.65 -0.03
N TRP A 222 14.18 4.78 -0.81
CA TRP A 222 14.63 3.47 -0.33
C TRP A 222 15.99 3.59 0.38
N PRO A 223 16.19 2.93 1.52
CA PRO A 223 17.44 3.02 2.29
C PRO A 223 18.71 2.60 1.52
N GLN A 224 18.57 1.84 0.43
CA GLN A 224 19.69 1.31 -0.36
C GLN A 224 19.87 1.99 -1.72
N GLY A 225 19.07 3.02 -2.03
CA GLY A 225 19.11 3.70 -3.33
C GLY A 225 18.38 2.90 -4.39
#